data_AF-A0A660NM71-F1
#
_entry.id   AF-A0A660NM71-F1
#
_cell.length_a   1.000
_cell.length_b   1.000
_cell.length_c   1.000
_cell.angle_alpha   90.00
_cell.angle_beta   90.00
_cell.angle_gamma   90.00
#
_symmetry.space_group_name_H-M   'P 1'
#
loop_
_entity.id
_entity.type
_entity.pdbx_description
1 polymer ?
#
loop_
_entity_poly.entity_id
_entity_poly.type
_entity_poly.pdbx_seq_one_letter_code
_entity_poly.pdbx_strand_id
1 'polypeptide(L)'
;LPAAWVVGQAALESGWGQRDIRDAQGNPSHNLFGIKAGKGWTGRTVAAMTTEYVDGVARKSVELFRRYESYAEAFADWATLMAANPRYRQVVQAGSAREFAEGLEKGGYATDPAYGTKLKQTIGSLLRAVTGQRQ
;
A
#
# COMPACT_ATOMS: atom_id res chain seq x y z
N LEU A 1 -7.59 -2.48 13.77
CA LEU A 1 -6.47 -3.27 13.23
C LEU A 1 -5.20 -2.96 14.03
N PRO A 2 -4.35 -3.95 14.35
CA PRO A 2 -3.02 -3.69 14.89
C PRO A 2 -2.17 -2.80 13.97
N ALA A 3 -1.50 -1.80 14.54
CA ALA A 3 -0.70 -0.83 13.78
C ALA A 3 0.38 -1.49 12.91
N ALA A 4 1.01 -2.55 13.42
CA ALA A 4 2.05 -3.30 12.70
C ALA A 4 1.58 -3.88 11.36
N TRP A 5 0.28 -4.17 11.18
CA TRP A 5 -0.22 -4.71 9.92
C TRP A 5 -0.27 -3.64 8.84
N VAL A 6 -0.74 -2.45 9.22
CA VAL A 6 -0.82 -1.29 8.31
C VAL A 6 0.59 -0.77 7.98
N VAL A 7 1.47 -0.68 8.99
CA VAL A 7 2.88 -0.32 8.78
C VAL A 7 3.59 -1.38 7.93
N GLY A 8 3.32 -2.67 8.13
CA GLY A 8 3.86 -3.74 7.30
C GLY A 8 3.40 -3.64 5.85
N GLN A 9 2.14 -3.24 5.61
CA GLN A 9 1.68 -2.94 4.25
C GLN A 9 2.42 -1.74 3.67
N ALA A 10 2.47 -0.60 4.37
CA ALA A 10 3.20 0.57 3.91
C ALA A 10 4.68 0.26 3.61
N ALA A 11 5.32 -0.58 4.42
CA ALA A 11 6.69 -1.03 4.19
C ALA A 11 6.82 -1.92 2.93
N LEU A 12 5.87 -2.82 2.69
CA LEU A 12 5.86 -3.63 1.46
C LEU A 12 5.71 -2.74 0.22
N GLU A 13 4.70 -1.87 0.23
CA GLU A 13 4.33 -1.00 -0.89
C GLU A 13 5.45 -0.01 -1.25
N SER A 14 6.04 0.64 -0.23
CA SER A 14 7.11 1.62 -0.43
C SER A 14 8.52 1.02 -0.49
N GLY A 15 8.65 -0.30 -0.36
CA GLY A 15 9.96 -0.95 -0.21
C GLY A 15 10.76 -0.38 0.97
N TRP A 16 10.14 -0.33 2.16
CA TRP A 16 10.69 0.27 3.38
C TRP A 16 11.04 1.76 3.20
N GLY A 17 10.20 2.49 2.47
CA GLY A 17 10.38 3.92 2.16
C GLY A 17 11.39 4.21 1.05
N GLN A 18 12.10 3.21 0.53
CA GLN A 18 13.15 3.41 -0.49
C GLN A 18 12.58 3.70 -1.88
N ARG A 19 11.31 3.35 -2.12
CA ARG A 19 10.61 3.49 -3.41
C ARG A 19 9.43 4.45 -3.30
N ASP A 20 9.53 5.46 -2.44
CA ASP A 20 8.50 6.49 -2.32
C ASP A 20 8.24 7.17 -3.68
N ILE A 21 6.97 7.44 -3.97
CA ILE A 21 6.57 8.11 -5.21
C ILE A 21 6.95 9.57 -5.09
N ARG A 22 7.71 10.08 -6.06
CA ARG A 22 8.25 11.43 -6.06
C ARG A 22 7.79 12.21 -7.28
N ASP A 23 7.69 13.53 -7.14
CA ASP A 23 7.43 14.42 -8.27
C ASP A 23 8.68 14.59 -9.15
N ALA A 24 8.53 15.33 -10.25
CA ALA A 24 9.61 15.58 -11.19
C ALA A 24 10.81 16.35 -10.58
N GLN A 25 10.59 17.01 -9.44
CA GLN A 25 11.60 17.73 -8.67
C GLN A 25 12.21 16.85 -7.56
N GLY A 26 11.77 15.60 -7.42
CA GLY A 26 12.26 14.65 -6.42
C GLY A 26 11.60 14.78 -5.04
N ASN A 27 10.60 15.65 -4.87
CA ASN A 27 9.92 15.79 -3.58
C ASN A 27 9.04 14.57 -3.30
N PRO A 28 8.95 14.11 -2.04
CA PRO A 28 8.10 13.00 -1.68
C PRO A 28 6.61 13.34 -1.87
N SER A 29 5.84 12.35 -2.30
CA SER A 29 4.37 12.43 -2.33
C SER A 29 3.73 12.03 -1.00
N HIS A 30 4.50 11.41 -0.11
CA HIS A 30 4.06 10.73 1.11
C HIS A 30 3.09 9.57 0.86
N ASN A 31 2.92 9.11 -0.39
CA ASN A 31 1.99 8.05 -0.75
C ASN A 31 2.62 6.67 -0.59
N LEU A 32 2.85 6.27 0.67
CA LEU A 32 3.45 4.99 1.03
C LEU A 32 2.67 3.77 0.53
N PHE A 33 1.39 3.94 0.21
CA PHE A 33 0.47 2.85 -0.18
C PHE A 33 0.28 2.71 -1.70
N GLY A 34 0.89 3.60 -2.50
CA GLY A 34 0.75 3.58 -3.96
C GLY A 34 -0.68 3.82 -4.45
N ILE A 35 -1.49 4.60 -3.73
CA ILE A 35 -2.90 4.80 -4.10
C ILE A 35 -2.98 5.69 -5.34
N LYS A 36 -3.53 5.13 -6.43
CA LYS A 36 -3.81 5.89 -7.66
C LYS A 36 -4.87 6.97 -7.44
N ALA A 37 -4.71 8.09 -8.15
CA ALA A 37 -5.69 9.14 -8.24
C ALA A 37 -6.79 8.75 -9.25
N GLY A 38 -7.83 8.06 -8.76
CA GLY A 38 -8.99 7.70 -9.56
C GLY A 38 -9.91 8.91 -9.85
N LYS A 39 -10.94 8.71 -10.68
CA LYS A 39 -11.87 9.77 -11.14
C LYS A 39 -12.53 10.60 -10.02
N GLY A 40 -12.70 10.03 -8.84
CA GLY A 40 -13.31 10.72 -7.68
C GLY A 40 -12.31 11.47 -6.80
N TRP A 41 -11.00 11.40 -7.09
CA TRP A 41 -9.99 12.11 -6.32
C TRP A 41 -9.88 13.56 -6.80
N THR A 42 -10.06 14.51 -5.87
CA THR A 42 -9.98 15.96 -6.13
C THR A 42 -8.77 16.61 -5.45
N GLY A 43 -8.01 15.84 -4.66
CA GLY A 43 -6.81 16.32 -4.00
C GLY A 43 -5.60 16.41 -4.93
N ARG A 44 -4.44 16.71 -4.36
CA ARG A 44 -3.20 16.83 -5.13
C ARG A 44 -2.78 15.48 -5.70
N THR A 45 -2.05 15.54 -6.82
CA THR A 45 -1.57 14.36 -7.52
C THR A 45 -0.08 14.47 -7.84
N VAL A 46 0.51 13.33 -8.15
CA VAL A 46 1.85 13.23 -8.71
C VAL A 46 1.82 12.24 -9.87
N ALA A 47 2.44 12.60 -11.00
CA ALA A 47 2.61 11.70 -12.12
C ALA A 47 3.91 10.90 -11.92
N ALA A 48 3.83 9.58 -12.01
CA ALA A 48 4.99 8.71 -11.89
C ALA A 48 4.95 7.60 -12.94
N MET A 49 6.13 7.23 -13.43
CA MET A 49 6.27 6.11 -14.37
C MET A 49 6.17 4.79 -13.61
N THR A 50 5.26 3.94 -14.04
CA THR A 50 5.04 2.60 -13.51
C THR A 50 5.32 1.55 -14.58
N THR A 51 5.63 0.34 -14.13
CA THR A 51 5.65 -0.84 -15.01
C THR A 51 4.41 -1.66 -14.70
N GLU A 52 3.47 -1.68 -15.64
CA GLU A 52 2.27 -2.52 -15.55
C GLU A 52 2.42 -3.77 -16.41
N TYR A 53 1.77 -4.86 -16.02
CA TYR A 53 1.70 -6.07 -16.82
C TYR A 53 0.33 -6.14 -17.49
N VAL A 54 0.30 -5.92 -18.81
CA VAL A 54 -0.91 -6.05 -19.62
C VAL A 54 -0.75 -7.30 -20.47
N ASP A 55 -1.64 -8.28 -20.30
CA ASP A 55 -1.57 -9.59 -20.95
C ASP A 55 -0.22 -10.31 -20.75
N GLY A 56 0.36 -10.16 -19.55
CA GLY A 56 1.67 -10.74 -19.20
C GLY A 56 2.89 -9.98 -19.75
N VAL A 57 2.69 -8.91 -20.53
CA VAL A 57 3.77 -8.08 -21.07
C VAL A 57 3.97 -6.84 -20.22
N ALA A 58 5.21 -6.63 -19.74
CA ALA A 58 5.59 -5.43 -19.02
C ALA A 58 5.53 -4.20 -19.94
N ARG A 59 4.75 -3.19 -19.56
CA ARG A 59 4.60 -1.92 -20.26
C ARG A 59 4.85 -0.77 -19.28
N LYS A 60 5.63 0.22 -19.71
CA LYS A 60 5.78 1.45 -18.96
C LYS A 60 4.58 2.35 -19.25
N SER A 61 3.90 2.80 -18.20
CA SER A 61 2.85 3.83 -18.28
C SER A 61 3.16 4.95 -17.30
N VAL A 62 2.61 6.14 -17.58
CA VAL A 62 2.61 7.23 -16.60
C VAL A 62 1.25 7.21 -15.93
N GLU A 63 1.25 7.00 -14.62
CA GLU A 63 0.04 6.96 -13.81
C GLU A 63 -0.01 8.16 -12.87
N LEU A 64 -1.23 8.58 -12.52
CA LEU A 64 -1.45 9.59 -11.49
C LEU A 64 -1.67 8.92 -10.14
N PHE A 65 -0.90 9.34 -9.16
CA PHE A 65 -1.03 8.93 -7.77
C PHE A 65 -1.52 10.08 -6.92
N ARG A 66 -2.21 9.76 -5.82
CA ARG A 66 -2.56 10.74 -4.80
C ARG A 66 -1.26 11.30 -4.19
N ARG A 67 -1.26 12.59 -3.84
CA ARG A 67 -0.17 13.27 -3.14
C ARG A 67 -0.69 13.89 -1.86
N TYR A 68 0.05 13.72 -0.78
CA TYR A 68 -0.32 14.17 0.57
C TYR A 68 0.72 15.13 1.14
N GLU A 69 0.30 15.99 2.07
CA GLU A 69 1.20 16.90 2.80
C GLU A 69 2.04 16.17 3.83
N SER A 70 1.56 15.01 4.31
CA SER A 70 2.24 14.23 5.33
C SER A 70 1.88 12.76 5.25
N TYR A 71 2.68 11.91 5.90
CA TYR A 71 2.31 10.52 6.10
C TYR A 71 1.02 10.37 6.91
N ALA A 72 0.75 11.24 7.88
CA ALA A 72 -0.49 11.19 8.66
C ALA A 72 -1.74 11.30 7.76
N GLU A 73 -1.70 12.19 6.77
CA GLU A 73 -2.77 12.32 5.77
C GLU A 73 -2.86 11.06 4.88
N ALA A 74 -1.73 10.50 4.46
CA ALA A 74 -1.71 9.26 3.68
C ALA A 74 -2.36 8.07 4.42
N PHE A 75 -2.07 7.92 5.73
CA PHE A 75 -2.67 6.88 6.56
C PHE A 75 -4.17 7.13 6.80
N ALA A 76 -4.59 8.39 6.95
CA ALA A 76 -6.00 8.74 7.10
C ALA A 76 -6.81 8.46 5.82
N ASP A 77 -6.25 8.78 4.65
CA ASP A 77 -6.88 8.47 3.36
C ASP A 77 -6.93 6.97 3.10
N TRP A 78 -5.86 6.23 3.42
CA TRP A 78 -5.87 4.76 3.37
C TRP A 78 -6.97 4.17 4.27
N ALA A 79 -7.09 4.65 5.51
CA ALA A 79 -8.12 4.17 6.44
C ALA A 79 -9.53 4.45 5.89
N THR A 80 -9.73 5.62 5.30
CA THR A 80 -11.00 6.00 4.64
C THR A 80 -11.30 5.08 3.47
N LEU A 81 -10.31 4.81 2.61
CA LEU A 81 -10.46 3.88 1.48
C LEU A 81 -10.86 2.47 1.95
N MET A 82 -10.21 1.96 2.99
CA MET A 82 -10.48 0.63 3.54
C MET A 82 -11.86 0.54 4.17
N ALA A 83 -12.30 1.59 4.88
CA ALA A 83 -13.61 1.62 5.52
C ALA A 83 -14.76 1.84 4.52
N ALA A 84 -14.56 2.70 3.52
CA ALA A 84 -15.62 3.11 2.59
C ALA A 84 -15.86 2.09 1.47
N ASN A 85 -14.86 1.27 1.10
CA ASN A 85 -15.00 0.33 0.00
C ASN A 85 -15.43 -1.07 0.47
N PRO A 86 -16.63 -1.56 0.10
CA PRO A 86 -17.13 -2.87 0.55
C PRO A 86 -16.19 -4.04 0.25
N ARG A 87 -15.37 -3.93 -0.81
CA ARG A 87 -14.38 -4.96 -1.18
C ARG A 87 -13.35 -5.22 -0.07
N TYR A 88 -13.09 -4.24 0.79
CA TYR A 88 -12.11 -4.33 1.87
C TYR A 88 -12.72 -4.59 3.24
N ARG A 89 -14.01 -4.98 3.31
CA ARG A 89 -14.68 -5.30 4.58
C ARG A 89 -13.93 -6.36 5.40
N GLN A 90 -13.42 -7.40 4.72
CA GLN A 90 -12.61 -8.45 5.37
C GLN A 90 -11.29 -7.92 5.94
N VAL A 91 -10.70 -6.89 5.32
CA VAL A 91 -9.47 -6.24 5.79
C VAL A 91 -9.73 -5.56 7.13
N VAL A 92 -10.81 -4.77 7.23
CA VAL A 92 -11.16 -4.02 8.44
C VAL A 92 -11.57 -4.93 9.60
N GLN A 93 -12.16 -6.08 9.29
CA GLN A 93 -12.64 -7.07 10.26
C GLN A 93 -11.61 -8.15 10.62
N ALA A 94 -10.41 -8.12 10.02
CA ALA A 94 -9.40 -9.14 10.21
C ALA A 94 -9.00 -9.31 11.69
N GLY A 95 -9.07 -10.55 12.18
CA GLY A 95 -8.61 -10.96 13.50
C GLY A 95 -7.15 -11.43 13.51
N SER A 96 -6.54 -11.65 12.34
CA SER A 96 -5.15 -12.06 12.21
C SER A 96 -4.44 -11.39 11.01
N ALA A 97 -3.10 -11.36 11.04
CA ALA A 97 -2.30 -10.87 9.91
C ALA A 97 -2.55 -11.68 8.62
N ARG A 98 -2.93 -12.96 8.77
CA ARG A 98 -3.32 -13.82 7.65
C ARG A 98 -4.63 -13.34 7.03
N GLU A 99 -5.67 -13.14 7.83
CA GLU A 99 -6.96 -12.64 7.35
C GLU A 99 -6.84 -11.24 6.75
N PHE A 100 -5.98 -10.38 7.32
CA PHE A 100 -5.68 -9.06 6.77
C PHE A 100 -5.11 -9.14 5.35
N ALA A 101 -4.10 -9.99 5.16
CA ALA A 101 -3.47 -10.19 3.85
C ALA A 101 -4.41 -10.85 2.83
N GLU A 102 -5.15 -11.88 3.23
CA GLU A 102 -6.15 -12.53 2.38
C GLU A 102 -7.29 -11.58 2.01
N GLY A 103 -7.72 -10.71 2.94
CA GLY A 103 -8.73 -9.70 2.68
C GLY A 103 -8.29 -8.67 1.65
N LEU A 104 -7.02 -8.26 1.68
CA LEU A 104 -6.46 -7.33 0.68
C LEU A 104 -6.37 -7.99 -0.70
N GLU A 105 -5.94 -9.25 -0.75
CA GLU A 105 -5.85 -10.03 -1.99
C GLU A 105 -7.23 -10.25 -2.61
N LYS A 106 -8.21 -10.72 -1.84
CA LYS A 106 -9.60 -10.89 -2.29
C LYS A 106 -10.26 -9.57 -2.68
N GLY A 107 -9.90 -8.48 -2.00
CA GLY A 107 -10.33 -7.13 -2.33
C GLY A 107 -9.68 -6.59 -3.62
N GLY A 108 -8.77 -7.33 -4.25
CA GLY A 108 -8.07 -6.89 -5.46
C GLY A 108 -7.17 -5.69 -5.22
N TYR A 109 -6.53 -5.61 -4.05
CA TYR A 109 -5.57 -4.53 -3.75
C TYR A 109 -4.34 -4.60 -4.66
N ALA A 110 -3.85 -5.81 -4.93
CA ALA A 110 -2.73 -6.07 -5.83
C ALA A 110 -3.08 -7.21 -6.80
N THR A 111 -2.51 -7.18 -8.00
CA THR A 111 -2.63 -8.25 -9.00
C THR A 111 -1.56 -9.34 -8.83
N ASP A 112 -0.55 -9.11 -8.00
CA ASP A 112 0.52 -10.07 -7.72
C ASP A 112 -0.02 -11.27 -6.92
N PRO A 113 0.01 -12.50 -7.47
CA PRO A 113 -0.47 -13.69 -6.77
C PRO A 113 0.35 -14.02 -5.51
N ALA A 114 1.57 -13.49 -5.38
CA ALA A 114 2.40 -13.66 -4.19
C ALA A 114 2.17 -12.55 -3.14
N TYR A 115 1.27 -11.58 -3.38
CA TYR A 115 1.09 -10.40 -2.54
C TYR A 115 0.81 -10.76 -1.08
N GLY A 116 -0.19 -11.62 -0.82
CA GLY A 116 -0.55 -12.00 0.54
C GLY A 116 0.60 -12.65 1.30
N THR A 117 1.43 -13.45 0.63
CA THR A 117 2.63 -14.07 1.20
C THR A 117 3.70 -13.03 1.54
N LYS A 118 4.02 -12.13 0.60
CA LYS A 118 4.99 -11.05 0.82
C LYS A 118 4.58 -10.13 1.97
N LEU A 119 3.28 -9.83 2.09
CA LEU A 119 2.75 -9.00 3.16
C LEU A 119 2.90 -9.66 4.53
N LYS A 120 2.50 -10.94 4.65
CA LYS A 120 2.68 -11.70 5.89
C LYS A 120 4.16 -11.76 6.32
N GLN A 121 5.06 -11.98 5.37
CA GLN A 121 6.51 -11.99 5.64
C GLN A 121 7.00 -10.64 6.14
N THR A 122 6.57 -9.54 5.50
CA THR A 122 6.95 -8.17 5.86
C THR A 122 6.45 -7.81 7.26
N ILE A 123 5.18 -8.10 7.57
CA ILE A 123 4.60 -7.91 8.91
C ILE A 123 5.37 -8.74 9.95
N GLY A 124 5.69 -9.99 9.66
CA GLY A 124 6.46 -10.84 10.55
C GLY A 124 7.88 -10.30 10.82
N SER A 125 8.56 -9.80 9.79
CA SER A 125 9.87 -9.16 9.93
C SER A 125 9.82 -7.89 10.78
N LEU A 126 8.81 -7.04 10.55
CA LEU A 126 8.57 -5.85 11.36
C LEU A 126 8.35 -6.21 12.83
N LEU A 127 7.48 -7.17 13.10
CA LEU A 127 7.18 -7.60 14.47
C LEU A 127 8.44 -8.10 15.18
N ARG A 128 9.26 -8.96 14.54
CA ARG A 128 10.53 -9.42 15.13
C ARG A 128 11.49 -8.28 15.43
N ALA A 129 11.60 -7.31 14.53
CA ALA A 129 12.48 -6.15 14.71
C ALA A 129 12.04 -5.29 15.90
N VAL A 130 10.73 -5.11 16.09
CA VAL A 130 10.17 -4.26 17.16
C VAL A 130 10.10 -4.99 18.50
N THR A 131 9.91 -6.31 18.53
CA THR A 131 9.83 -7.10 19.77
C THR A 131 11.18 -7.61 20.26
N GLY A 132 12.27 -7.39 19.51
CA GLY A 132 13.62 -7.77 19.93
C GLY A 132 13.91 -9.27 19.90
N GLN A 133 13.05 -10.09 19.27
CA GLN A 133 13.35 -11.50 19.04
C GLN A 133 14.38 -11.65 17.91
N ARG A 134 15.67 -11.59 18.28
CA ARG A 134 16.78 -12.02 17.41
C ARG A 134 16.84 -13.55 17.42
N GLN A 135 17.20 -14.11 16.26
CA GLN A 135 17.44 -15.55 16.05
C GLN A 135 18.48 -16.11 17.01
#